data_AF-A0A6P0ZX77-F1
#
_entry.id   AF-A0A6P0ZX77-F1
#
_cell.length_a   1.000
_cell.length_b   1.000
_cell.length_c   1.000
_cell.angle_alpha   90.00
_cell.angle_beta   90.00
_cell.angle_gamma   90.00
#
_symmetry.space_group_name_H-M   'P 1'
#
loop_
_entity.id
_entity.type
_entity.pdbx_description
1 polymer ?
#
loop_
_entity_poly.entity_id
_entity_poly.type
_entity_poly.pdbx_seq_one_letter_code
_entity_poly.pdbx_strand_id
1 'polypeptide(L)'
;MIFKSLAQGVSKVSGKVPLRLILVIPFVLQIFAAVGLVGYLSYRNSKRAVNDVATQLLEEVNARVEQNLDAYLTIPHLVNQINATAINLGQLNLQDIPQLERYFWRQLQIFNTLTFTGLGLENKDNLGAERLDDGTLILRVSTN
;
A
#
# COMPACT_ATOMS: atom_id res chain seq x y z
N MET A 1 31.34 -55.42 -16.58
CA MET A 1 32.67 -54.87 -16.93
C MET A 1 33.06 -53.65 -16.09
N ILE A 2 32.10 -52.81 -15.66
CA ILE A 2 32.32 -51.58 -14.86
C ILE A 2 32.82 -51.85 -13.42
N PHE A 3 32.29 -52.88 -12.75
CA PHE A 3 32.72 -53.25 -11.39
C PHE A 3 34.20 -53.68 -11.28
N LYS A 4 34.75 -54.35 -12.31
CA LYS A 4 36.18 -54.72 -12.36
C LYS A 4 37.09 -53.51 -12.53
N SER A 5 36.65 -52.51 -13.30
CA SER A 5 37.39 -51.26 -13.51
C SER A 5 37.44 -50.40 -12.24
N LEU A 6 36.33 -50.34 -11.48
CA LEU A 6 36.30 -49.71 -10.16
C LEU A 6 37.23 -50.41 -9.16
N ALA A 7 37.19 -51.74 -9.11
CA ALA A 7 38.03 -52.52 -8.19
C ALA A 7 39.55 -52.40 -8.50
N GLN A 8 39.92 -52.33 -9.78
CA GLN A 8 41.32 -52.15 -10.20
C GLN A 8 41.84 -50.73 -9.96
N GLY A 9 40.98 -49.70 -10.04
CA GLY A 9 41.33 -48.33 -9.66
C GLY A 9 41.58 -48.19 -8.16
N VAL A 10 40.76 -48.88 -7.35
CA VAL A 10 40.92 -48.92 -5.88
C VAL A 10 42.19 -49.67 -5.47
N SER A 11 42.53 -50.80 -6.10
CA SER A 11 43.71 -51.60 -5.70
C SER A 11 45.05 -50.91 -6.00
N LYS A 12 45.15 -50.12 -7.08
CA LYS A 12 46.35 -49.32 -7.40
C LYS A 12 46.59 -48.17 -6.41
N VAL A 13 45.54 -47.64 -5.80
CA VAL A 13 45.60 -46.53 -4.82
C VAL A 13 45.73 -47.07 -3.38
N SER A 14 45.14 -48.22 -3.08
CA SER A 14 45.10 -48.84 -1.74
C SER A 14 46.46 -49.24 -1.16
N GLY A 15 47.51 -49.43 -1.97
CA GLY A 15 48.83 -49.83 -1.48
C GLY A 15 49.66 -48.70 -0.86
N LYS A 16 49.27 -47.43 -1.06
CA LYS A 16 50.03 -46.25 -0.60
C LYS A 16 49.18 -45.19 0.12
N VAL A 17 47.87 -45.41 0.25
CA VAL A 17 46.92 -44.45 0.83
C VAL A 17 46.33 -45.01 2.12
N PRO A 18 46.38 -44.28 3.25
CA PRO A 18 45.89 -44.77 4.54
C PRO A 18 44.38 -45.07 4.50
N LEU A 19 43.96 -46.20 5.11
CA LEU A 19 42.57 -46.68 5.16
C LEU A 19 41.57 -45.61 5.65
N ARG A 20 42.02 -44.74 6.56
CA ARG A 20 41.24 -43.61 7.08
C ARG A 20 40.78 -42.66 5.95
N LEU A 21 41.62 -42.44 4.94
CA LEU A 21 41.30 -41.54 3.83
C LEU A 21 40.21 -42.13 2.92
N ILE A 22 40.30 -43.44 2.66
CA ILE A 22 39.35 -44.19 1.82
C ILE A 22 37.94 -44.18 2.43
N LEU A 23 37.85 -44.26 3.76
CA LEU A 23 36.57 -44.23 4.47
C LEU A 23 36.05 -42.80 4.68
N VAL A 24 36.86 -41.85 5.13
CA VAL A 24 36.38 -40.52 5.56
C VAL A 24 35.99 -39.61 4.40
N ILE A 25 36.78 -39.58 3.32
CA ILE A 25 36.55 -38.67 2.18
C ILE A 25 35.15 -38.82 1.56
N PRO A 26 34.65 -40.03 1.20
CA PRO A 26 33.35 -40.14 0.55
C PRO A 26 32.20 -39.66 1.44
N PHE A 27 32.25 -39.91 2.76
CA PHE A 27 31.23 -39.42 3.69
C PHE A 27 31.25 -37.90 3.82
N VAL A 28 32.44 -37.31 3.95
CA VAL A 28 32.59 -35.84 4.02
C VAL A 28 32.07 -35.19 2.74
N LEU A 29 32.43 -35.73 1.58
CA LEU A 29 31.99 -35.23 0.28
C LEU A 29 30.46 -35.35 0.12
N GLN A 30 29.87 -36.44 0.58
CA GLN A 30 28.41 -36.62 0.59
C GLN A 30 27.71 -35.61 1.50
N ILE A 31 28.25 -35.33 2.70
CA ILE A 31 27.70 -34.31 3.61
C ILE A 31 27.76 -32.93 2.97
N PHE A 32 28.92 -32.54 2.41
CA PHE A 32 29.05 -31.27 1.71
C PHE A 32 28.08 -31.15 0.53
N ALA A 33 27.92 -32.21 -0.26
CA ALA A 33 26.97 -32.22 -1.36
C ALA A 33 25.52 -32.06 -0.86
N ALA A 34 25.12 -32.80 0.16
CA ALA A 34 23.76 -32.74 0.72
C ALA A 34 23.47 -31.37 1.35
N VAL A 35 24.36 -30.88 2.21
CA VAL A 35 24.21 -29.58 2.88
C VAL A 35 24.27 -28.43 1.87
N GLY A 36 25.17 -28.50 0.88
CA GLY A 36 25.25 -27.51 -0.19
C GLY A 36 23.98 -27.46 -1.04
N LEU A 37 23.42 -28.62 -1.37
CA LEU A 37 22.15 -28.70 -2.12
C LEU A 37 20.98 -28.15 -1.30
N VAL A 38 20.84 -28.56 -0.04
CA VAL A 38 19.80 -28.04 0.85
C VAL A 38 19.97 -26.54 1.06
N GLY A 39 21.19 -26.06 1.28
CA GLY A 39 21.49 -24.63 1.42
C GLY A 39 21.10 -23.83 0.19
N TYR A 40 21.44 -24.33 -1.01
CA TYR A 40 21.06 -23.70 -2.28
C TYR A 40 19.53 -23.66 -2.48
N LEU A 41 18.86 -24.78 -2.25
CA LEU A 41 17.40 -24.87 -2.38
C LEU A 41 16.69 -23.97 -1.35
N SER A 42 17.15 -23.98 -0.10
CA SER A 42 16.64 -23.10 0.96
C SER A 42 16.82 -21.63 0.58
N TYR A 43 18.00 -21.22 0.13
CA TYR A 43 18.25 -19.85 -0.30
C TYR A 43 17.34 -19.42 -1.47
N ARG A 44 17.14 -20.30 -2.45
CA ARG A 44 16.23 -20.04 -3.59
C ARG A 44 14.77 -19.91 -3.13
N ASN A 45 14.33 -20.79 -2.24
CA ASN A 45 12.95 -20.79 -1.73
C ASN A 45 12.68 -19.60 -0.81
N SER A 46 13.61 -19.26 0.09
CA SER A 46 13.49 -18.09 0.96
C SER A 46 13.41 -16.80 0.16
N LYS A 47 14.22 -16.65 -0.89
CA LYS A 47 14.13 -15.47 -1.77
C LYS A 47 12.76 -15.32 -2.42
N ARG A 48 12.14 -16.43 -2.87
CA ARG A 48 10.79 -16.41 -3.42
C ARG A 48 9.77 -16.03 -2.36
N ALA A 49 9.75 -16.72 -1.23
CA ALA A 49 8.79 -16.45 -0.16
C ALA A 49 8.86 -15.00 0.34
N VAL A 50 10.06 -14.46 0.52
CA VAL A 50 10.24 -13.05 0.90
C VAL A 50 9.76 -12.10 -0.19
N ASN A 51 10.09 -12.37 -1.45
CA ASN A 51 9.65 -11.53 -2.58
C ASN A 51 8.12 -11.55 -2.74
N ASP A 52 7.49 -12.71 -2.59
CA ASP A 52 6.04 -12.86 -2.72
C ASP A 52 5.32 -12.09 -1.60
N VAL A 53 5.78 -12.22 -0.35
CA VAL A 53 5.23 -11.46 0.78
C VAL A 53 5.46 -9.96 0.62
N ALA A 54 6.65 -9.54 0.18
CA ALA A 54 6.93 -8.12 -0.06
C ALA A 54 6.05 -7.54 -1.18
N THR A 55 5.78 -8.33 -2.23
CA THR A 55 4.89 -7.94 -3.33
C THR A 55 3.46 -7.79 -2.85
N GLN A 56 2.94 -8.79 -2.12
CA GLN A 56 1.58 -8.75 -1.56
C GLN A 56 1.41 -7.57 -0.59
N LEU A 57 2.41 -7.29 0.24
CA LEU A 57 2.38 -6.14 1.15
C LEU A 57 2.28 -4.82 0.38
N LEU A 58 3.08 -4.65 -0.68
CA LEU A 58 3.02 -3.45 -1.51
C LEU A 58 1.68 -3.29 -2.22
N GLU A 59 1.12 -4.38 -2.74
CA GLU A 59 -0.21 -4.39 -3.36
C GLU A 59 -1.29 -3.98 -2.36
N GLU A 60 -1.27 -4.52 -1.14
CA GLU A 60 -2.25 -4.16 -0.12
C GLU A 60 -2.09 -2.71 0.36
N VAL A 61 -0.86 -2.23 0.51
CA VAL A 61 -0.60 -0.82 0.83
C VAL A 61 -1.15 0.09 -0.27
N ASN A 62 -0.88 -0.22 -1.54
CA ASN A 62 -1.39 0.55 -2.66
C ASN A 62 -2.92 0.55 -2.72
N ALA A 63 -3.56 -0.62 -2.58
CA ALA A 63 -5.01 -0.74 -2.55
C ALA A 63 -5.63 0.07 -1.39
N ARG A 64 -4.98 0.07 -0.23
CA ARG A 64 -5.43 0.86 0.94
C ARG A 64 -5.24 2.36 0.72
N VAL A 65 -4.16 2.79 0.08
CA VAL A 65 -3.96 4.20 -0.31
C VAL A 65 -5.06 4.63 -1.28
N GLU A 66 -5.33 3.84 -2.30
CA GLU A 66 -6.40 4.11 -3.27
C GLU A 66 -7.78 4.20 -2.59
N GLN A 67 -8.12 3.22 -1.75
CA GLN A 67 -9.38 3.23 -0.99
C GLN A 67 -9.52 4.48 -0.10
N ASN A 68 -8.45 4.90 0.57
CA ASN A 68 -8.47 6.09 1.41
C ASN A 68 -8.63 7.37 0.57
N LEU A 69 -7.96 7.46 -0.59
CA LEU A 69 -8.09 8.59 -1.50
C LEU A 69 -9.51 8.66 -2.07
N ASP A 70 -10.07 7.53 -2.50
CA ASP A 70 -11.44 7.47 -3.03
C ASP A 70 -12.46 7.91 -1.98
N ALA A 71 -12.35 7.40 -0.75
CA ALA A 71 -13.21 7.82 0.36
C ALA A 71 -13.05 9.32 0.69
N TYR A 72 -11.82 9.84 0.68
CA TYR A 72 -11.52 11.24 0.97
C TYR A 72 -12.06 12.18 -0.12
N LEU A 73 -11.97 11.80 -1.39
CA LEU A 73 -12.36 12.64 -2.54
C LEU A 73 -13.83 12.52 -2.96
N THR A 74 -14.49 11.41 -2.61
CA THR A 74 -15.90 11.18 -2.93
C THR A 74 -16.83 12.16 -2.22
N ILE A 75 -16.60 12.44 -0.93
CA ILE A 75 -17.47 13.31 -0.14
C ILE A 75 -17.50 14.76 -0.68
N PRO A 76 -16.36 15.43 -0.94
CA PRO A 76 -16.36 16.75 -1.58
C PRO A 76 -17.11 16.80 -2.92
N HIS A 77 -16.94 15.78 -3.77
CA HIS A 77 -17.63 15.71 -5.06
C HIS A 77 -19.14 15.61 -4.90
N LEU A 78 -19.60 14.74 -4.00
CA LEU A 78 -21.03 14.59 -3.70
C LEU A 78 -21.61 15.89 -3.14
N VAL A 79 -20.90 16.55 -2.23
CA VAL A 79 -21.30 17.84 -1.67
C VAL A 79 -21.42 18.92 -2.73
N ASN A 80 -20.47 18.98 -3.69
CA ASN A 80 -20.55 19.90 -4.81
C ASN A 80 -21.76 19.61 -5.72
N GLN A 81 -22.09 18.34 -5.97
CA GLN A 81 -23.28 17.97 -6.74
C GLN A 81 -24.57 18.34 -6.02
N ILE A 82 -24.65 18.15 -4.71
CA ILE A 82 -25.79 18.58 -3.89
C ILE A 82 -25.95 20.10 -4.00
N ASN A 83 -24.86 20.85 -3.86
CA ASN A 83 -24.88 22.32 -3.93
C ASN A 83 -25.31 22.80 -5.32
N ALA A 84 -24.74 22.25 -6.40
CA ALA A 84 -25.12 22.58 -7.76
C ALA A 84 -26.60 22.27 -8.04
N THR A 85 -27.09 21.13 -7.55
CA THR A 85 -28.50 20.74 -7.69
C THR A 85 -29.42 21.69 -6.94
N ALA A 86 -29.09 22.04 -5.69
CA ALA A 86 -29.88 22.96 -4.89
C ALA A 86 -29.96 24.37 -5.51
N ILE A 87 -28.87 24.83 -6.14
CA ILE A 87 -28.85 26.07 -6.92
C ILE A 87 -29.73 25.95 -8.15
N ASN A 88 -29.58 24.89 -8.95
CA ASN A 88 -30.35 24.68 -10.18
C ASN A 88 -31.86 24.54 -9.94
N LEU A 89 -32.26 23.96 -8.80
CA LEU A 89 -33.65 23.83 -8.38
C LEU A 89 -34.20 25.11 -7.73
N GLY A 90 -33.40 26.17 -7.60
CA GLY A 90 -33.80 27.42 -6.95
C GLY A 90 -34.03 27.29 -5.43
N GLN A 91 -33.49 26.23 -4.81
CA GLN A 91 -33.62 25.98 -3.36
C GLN A 91 -32.67 26.86 -2.54
N LEU A 92 -31.56 27.28 -3.15
CA LEU A 92 -30.61 28.23 -2.58
C LEU A 92 -30.78 29.59 -3.25
N ASN A 93 -31.16 30.59 -2.47
CA ASN A 93 -31.17 31.97 -2.90
C ASN A 93 -29.75 32.54 -2.74
N LEU A 94 -29.07 32.79 -3.86
CA LEU A 94 -27.70 33.29 -3.88
C LEU A 94 -27.55 34.71 -3.33
N GLN A 95 -28.67 35.42 -3.14
CA GLN A 95 -28.72 36.77 -2.59
C GLN A 95 -29.06 36.78 -1.09
N ASP A 96 -29.50 35.65 -0.52
CA ASP A 96 -29.82 35.51 0.91
C ASP A 96 -28.59 34.96 1.67
N ILE A 97 -27.68 35.87 2.03
CA ILE A 97 -26.45 35.53 2.76
C ILE A 97 -26.76 34.76 4.07
N PRO A 98 -27.72 35.18 4.92
CA PRO A 98 -28.06 34.40 6.11
C PRO A 98 -28.54 32.97 5.82
N GLN A 99 -29.29 32.74 4.73
CA GLN A 99 -29.68 31.38 4.33
C GLN A 99 -28.45 30.55 3.96
N LEU A 100 -27.55 31.11 3.17
CA LEU A 100 -26.34 30.43 2.70
C LEU A 100 -25.38 30.10 3.85
N GLU A 101 -25.19 31.03 4.79
CA GLU A 101 -24.38 30.81 6.00
C GLU A 101 -24.88 29.60 6.80
N ARG A 102 -26.18 29.55 7.09
CA ARG A 102 -26.79 28.42 7.80
C ARG A 102 -26.67 27.11 7.02
N TYR A 103 -26.81 27.18 5.70
CA TYR A 103 -26.69 26.03 4.82
C TYR A 103 -25.27 25.43 4.88
N PHE A 104 -24.22 26.23 4.64
CA PHE A 104 -22.84 25.75 4.67
C PHE A 104 -22.39 25.34 6.06
N TRP A 105 -22.81 26.06 7.10
CA TRP A 105 -22.56 25.67 8.48
C TRP A 105 -23.11 24.28 8.79
N ARG A 106 -24.37 24.03 8.42
CA ARG A 106 -25.02 22.73 8.64
C ARG A 106 -24.37 21.62 7.82
N GLN A 107 -23.93 21.94 6.61
CA GLN A 107 -23.23 21.00 5.75
C GLN A 107 -21.91 20.52 6.39
N LEU A 108 -21.12 21.42 6.98
CA LEU A 108 -19.94 21.01 7.74
C LEU A 108 -20.27 20.16 8.97
N GLN A 109 -21.39 20.42 9.67
CA GLN A 109 -21.82 19.57 10.78
C GLN A 109 -22.16 18.13 10.35
N ILE A 110 -22.73 17.96 9.16
CA ILE A 110 -23.09 16.64 8.61
C ILE A 110 -21.85 15.92 8.07
N PHE A 111 -21.03 16.63 7.29
CA PHE A 111 -19.83 16.10 6.66
C PHE A 111 -18.59 16.48 7.47
N ASN A 112 -18.32 15.71 8.52
CA ASN A 112 -17.22 15.94 9.46
C ASN A 112 -15.82 15.90 8.82
N THR A 113 -15.66 15.27 7.66
CA THR A 113 -14.41 15.20 6.90
C THR A 113 -14.11 16.45 6.07
N LEU A 114 -15.10 17.34 5.88
CA LEU A 114 -14.90 18.58 5.14
C LEU A 114 -14.30 19.67 6.03
N THR A 115 -13.25 20.29 5.49
CA THR A 115 -12.62 21.49 6.05
C THR A 115 -13.33 22.76 5.58
N PHE A 116 -13.87 22.79 4.38
CA PHE A 116 -14.51 23.98 3.82
C PHE A 116 -15.64 23.62 2.85
N THR A 117 -16.68 24.46 2.81
CA THR A 117 -17.71 24.43 1.77
C THR A 117 -18.28 25.83 1.58
N GLY A 118 -18.56 26.21 0.34
CA GLY A 118 -18.98 27.57 0.02
C GLY A 118 -19.16 27.79 -1.48
N LEU A 119 -19.37 29.05 -1.85
CA LEU A 119 -19.62 29.54 -3.19
C LEU A 119 -18.71 30.74 -3.48
N GLY A 120 -18.26 30.84 -4.73
CA GLY A 120 -17.76 32.08 -5.31
C GLY A 120 -18.74 32.57 -6.37
N LEU A 121 -19.18 33.82 -6.25
CA LEU A 121 -20.09 34.47 -7.18
C LEU A 121 -19.31 35.29 -8.22
N GLU A 122 -19.95 35.55 -9.37
CA GLU A 122 -19.33 36.30 -10.48
C GLU A 122 -18.93 37.74 -10.09
N ASN A 123 -19.65 38.33 -9.14
CA ASN A 123 -19.34 39.65 -8.57
C ASN A 123 -18.12 39.65 -7.64
N LYS A 124 -17.38 38.53 -7.55
CA LYS A 124 -16.24 38.27 -6.66
C LYS A 124 -16.57 38.12 -5.18
N ASP A 125 -17.85 38.09 -4.83
CA ASP A 125 -18.24 37.74 -3.48
C ASP A 125 -18.01 36.25 -3.26
N ASN A 126 -17.41 35.92 -2.11
CA ASN A 126 -17.18 34.56 -1.68
C ASN A 126 -17.80 34.35 -0.32
N LEU A 127 -18.51 33.24 -0.14
CA LEU A 127 -19.19 32.93 1.10
C LEU A 127 -19.15 31.42 1.38
N GLY A 128 -19.00 31.04 2.64
CA GLY A 128 -18.92 29.64 3.02
C GLY A 128 -18.71 29.44 4.50
N ALA A 129 -18.55 28.18 4.88
CA ALA A 129 -18.16 27.77 6.21
C ALA A 129 -16.82 27.03 6.15
N GLU A 130 -16.02 27.19 7.19
CA GLU A 130 -14.74 26.51 7.37
C GLU A 130 -14.70 25.83 8.75
N ARG A 131 -14.07 24.67 8.81
CA ARG A 131 -13.66 23.99 10.03
C ARG A 131 -12.17 24.24 10.22
N LEU A 132 -11.81 24.84 11.34
CA LEU A 132 -10.43 25.04 11.77
C LEU A 132 -9.84 23.75 12.37
N ASP A 133 -8.53 23.73 12.55
CA ASP A 133 -7.79 22.57 13.07
C ASP A 133 -8.22 22.17 14.50
N ASP A 134 -8.74 23.11 15.28
CA ASP A 134 -9.30 22.87 16.62
C ASP A 134 -10.74 22.32 16.58
N GLY A 135 -11.30 22.12 15.39
CA GLY A 135 -12.66 21.65 15.16
C GLY A 135 -13.72 22.75 15.19
N THR A 136 -13.34 23.98 15.54
CA THR A 136 -14.22 25.14 15.54
C THR A 136 -14.71 25.42 14.13
N LEU A 137 -16.01 25.66 14.00
CA LEU A 137 -16.61 26.07 12.75
C LEU A 137 -16.67 27.59 12.71
N ILE A 138 -16.31 28.19 11.57
CA ILE A 138 -16.42 29.63 11.31
C ILE A 138 -17.10 29.87 9.97
N LEU A 139 -17.75 31.02 9.84
CA LEU A 139 -18.26 31.50 8.56
C LEU A 139 -17.21 32.39 7.91
N ARG A 140 -16.95 32.19 6.62
CA ARG A 140 -16.09 33.06 5.81
C ARG A 140 -16.95 33.77 4.80
N VAL A 141 -17.01 35.09 4.91
CA VAL A 141 -17.67 35.97 3.94
C VAL A 141 -16.66 37.02 3.51
N SER A 142 -16.46 37.15 2.21
CA SER A 142 -15.60 38.15 1.60
C SER A 142 -16.35 38.80 0.46
N THR A 143 -16.64 40.09 0.60
CA THR A 143 -17.31 40.91 -0.41
C THR A 143 -16.30 41.84 -1.08
N ASN A 144 -16.47 42.14 -2.38
CA ASN A 144 -15.62 43.12 -3.08
C ASN A 144 -16.01 44.57 -2.74
#